data_AF-A0A7Y9ICJ7-F1
#
_entry.id   AF-A0A7Y9ICJ7-F1
#
_cell.length_a   1.000
_cell.length_b   1.000
_cell.length_c   1.000
_cell.angle_alpha   90.00
_cell.angle_beta   90.00
_cell.angle_gamma   90.00
#
_symmetry.space_group_name_H-M   'P 1'
#
loop_
_entity.id
_entity.type
_entity.pdbx_description
1 polymer ?
#
loop_
_entity_poly.entity_id
_entity_poly.type
_entity_poly.pdbx_seq_one_letter_code
_entity_poly.pdbx_strand_id
1 'polypeptide(L)'
;MDIRAEDIEGIPTGNLRVPRVTFAEVWRAAEQLGKTDEYATGVTLMCRWIACATVVFNGRPSPAFAPITRTRRRAHEELLEREFQAAERASIRVQGTDDPRRLIIEGAAATLRWAWKGNGDPPLSVGEARAS
;
A
#
# COMPACT_ATOMS: atom_id res chain seq x y z
N MET A 1 3.19 12.78 0.58
CA MET A 1 4.30 12.79 1.56
C MET A 1 5.55 12.53 0.76
N ASP A 2 6.66 13.23 1.03
CA ASP A 2 7.92 12.90 0.36
C ASP A 2 8.52 11.68 1.06
N ILE A 3 8.53 10.55 0.35
CA ILE A 3 9.11 9.28 0.82
C ILE A 3 10.62 9.47 0.96
N ARG A 4 11.14 9.32 2.18
CA ARG A 4 12.57 9.46 2.47
C ARG A 4 13.29 8.12 2.36
N ALA A 5 14.61 8.16 2.17
CA ALA A 5 15.43 6.94 2.18
C ALA A 5 15.27 6.18 3.51
N GLU A 6 15.20 6.91 4.63
CA GLU A 6 14.98 6.38 5.97
C GLU A 6 13.67 5.58 6.09
N ASP A 7 12.59 6.02 5.44
CA ASP A 7 11.30 5.32 5.44
C ASP A 7 11.40 3.95 4.73
N ILE A 8 12.31 3.83 3.76
CA ILE A 8 12.53 2.61 2.97
C ILE A 8 13.53 1.68 3.67
N GLU A 9 14.61 2.22 4.22
CA GLU A 9 15.62 1.46 4.95
C GLU A 9 15.05 0.86 6.25
N GLY A 10 14.15 1.59 6.90
CA GLY A 10 13.48 1.20 8.13
C GLY A 10 12.35 0.17 7.98
N ILE A 11 12.00 -0.24 6.75
CA ILE A 11 10.93 -1.23 6.54
C ILE A 11 11.34 -2.57 7.19
N PRO A 12 10.54 -3.12 8.12
CA PRO A 12 10.88 -4.41 8.73
C PRO A 12 11.09 -5.51 7.69
N THR A 13 12.17 -6.29 7.80
CA THR A 13 12.55 -7.32 6.81
C THR A 13 11.45 -8.35 6.59
N GLY A 14 10.66 -8.65 7.63
CA GLY A 14 9.53 -9.58 7.55
C GLY A 14 8.31 -9.02 6.81
N ASN A 15 8.24 -7.72 6.49
CA ASN A 15 7.04 -7.11 5.91
C ASN A 15 7.01 -7.13 4.37
N LEU A 16 8.12 -7.48 3.71
CA LEU A 16 8.23 -7.50 2.25
C LEU A 16 8.71 -8.85 1.72
N ARG A 17 8.13 -9.27 0.60
CA ARG A 17 8.59 -10.39 -0.25
C ARG A 17 9.11 -9.92 -1.60
N VAL A 18 9.16 -8.62 -1.81
CA VAL A 18 9.70 -7.96 -3.01
C VAL A 18 10.89 -7.08 -2.64
N PRO A 19 11.79 -6.74 -3.59
CA PRO A 19 12.89 -5.83 -3.33
C PRO A 19 12.42 -4.47 -2.81
N ARG A 20 13.09 -3.92 -1.79
CA ARG A 20 12.77 -2.61 -1.20
C ARG A 20 12.80 -1.47 -2.22
N VAL A 21 13.72 -1.53 -3.19
CA VAL A 21 13.84 -0.51 -4.26
C VAL A 21 12.58 -0.49 -5.11
N THR A 22 12.15 -1.65 -5.59
CA THR A 22 10.91 -1.79 -6.38
C THR A 22 9.68 -1.38 -5.56
N PHE A 23 9.64 -1.74 -4.27
CA PHE A 23 8.59 -1.26 -3.37
C PHE A 23 8.55 0.27 -3.27
N ALA A 24 9.71 0.92 -3.10
CA ALA A 24 9.81 2.37 -3.00
C ALA A 24 9.38 3.08 -4.29
N GLU A 25 9.69 2.52 -5.45
CA GLU A 25 9.29 3.04 -6.75
C GLU A 25 7.77 3.04 -6.91
N VAL A 26 7.10 1.93 -6.60
CA VAL A 26 5.64 1.82 -6.62
C VAL A 26 5.00 2.77 -5.62
N TRP A 27 5.54 2.85 -4.39
CA TRP A 27 5.01 3.75 -3.39
C TRP A 27 5.13 5.21 -3.82
N ARG A 28 6.26 5.62 -4.43
CA ARG A 28 6.41 6.98 -4.99
C ARG A 28 5.40 7.27 -6.09
N ALA A 29 5.22 6.35 -7.04
CA ALA A 29 4.21 6.50 -8.09
C ALA A 29 2.79 6.61 -7.49
N ALA A 30 2.48 5.80 -6.48
CA ALA A 30 1.20 5.83 -5.79
C ALA A 30 0.95 7.18 -5.10
N GLU A 31 1.94 7.74 -4.37
CA GLU A 31 1.80 9.03 -3.69
C GLU A 31 1.55 10.20 -4.66
N GLN A 32 2.11 10.12 -5.87
CA GLN A 32 1.91 11.12 -6.92
C GLN A 32 0.49 11.06 -7.48
N LEU A 33 -0.01 9.85 -7.78
CA LEU A 33 -1.32 9.63 -8.39
C LEU A 33 -2.48 9.69 -7.38
N GLY A 34 -2.25 9.32 -6.12
CA GLY A 34 -3.27 9.16 -5.09
C GLY A 34 -4.01 10.44 -4.67
N LYS A 35 -3.70 11.59 -5.26
CA LYS A 35 -4.50 12.82 -5.09
C LYS A 35 -5.75 12.83 -5.98
N THR A 36 -5.71 12.10 -7.10
CA THR A 36 -6.75 12.12 -8.13
C THR A 36 -7.23 10.72 -8.51
N ASP A 37 -6.52 9.68 -8.08
CA ASP A 37 -6.82 8.29 -8.39
C ASP A 37 -7.09 7.48 -7.11
N GLU A 38 -8.29 6.92 -7.02
CA GLU A 38 -8.75 6.14 -5.87
C GLU A 38 -8.01 4.81 -5.71
N TYR A 39 -7.64 4.15 -6.82
CA TYR A 39 -6.85 2.92 -6.78
C TYR A 39 -5.45 3.20 -6.22
N ALA A 40 -4.78 4.23 -6.73
CA ALA A 40 -3.49 4.69 -6.23
C ALA A 40 -3.56 5.18 -4.77
N THR A 41 -4.71 5.72 -4.34
CA THR A 41 -4.96 6.02 -2.93
C THR A 41 -4.90 4.76 -2.07
N GLY A 42 -5.56 3.68 -2.51
CA GLY A 42 -5.49 2.37 -1.87
C GLY A 42 -4.06 1.83 -1.76
N VAL A 43 -3.32 1.91 -2.88
CA VAL A 43 -1.90 1.51 -2.93
C VAL A 43 -1.07 2.33 -1.93
N THR A 44 -1.24 3.65 -1.92
CA THR A 44 -0.53 4.58 -1.03
C THR A 44 -0.75 4.26 0.45
N LEU A 45 -2.01 4.09 0.85
CA LEU A 45 -2.37 3.78 2.24
C LEU A 45 -1.74 2.47 2.69
N MET A 46 -1.76 1.46 1.81
CA MET A 46 -1.18 0.15 2.11
C MET A 46 0.35 0.22 2.20
N CYS A 47 1.02 0.88 1.25
CA CYS A 47 2.48 1.03 1.27
C CYS A 47 2.97 1.72 2.56
N ARG A 48 2.31 2.81 2.95
CA ARG A 48 2.59 3.52 4.21
C ARG A 48 2.49 2.59 5.42
N TRP A 49 1.46 1.75 5.47
CA TRP A 49 1.26 0.86 6.61
C TRP A 49 2.27 -0.30 6.65
N ILE A 50 2.52 -0.96 5.50
CA ILE A 50 3.55 -2.01 5.36
C ILE A 50 4.92 -1.50 5.81
N ALA A 51 5.26 -0.27 5.41
CA ALA A 51 6.52 0.39 5.78
C ALA A 51 6.58 0.85 7.24
N CYS A 52 5.49 0.70 8.02
CA CYS A 52 5.35 1.27 9.36
C CYS A 52 5.60 2.78 9.40
N ALA A 53 5.26 3.49 8.33
CA ALA A 53 5.56 4.89 8.14
C ALA A 53 4.84 5.79 9.15
N THR A 54 5.45 6.94 9.44
CA THR A 54 4.79 8.02 10.17
C THR A 54 4.21 9.01 9.16
N VAL A 55 2.91 9.26 9.26
CA VAL A 55 2.17 10.16 8.37
C VAL A 55 1.68 11.37 9.15
N VAL A 56 1.38 12.47 8.46
CA VAL A 56 0.73 13.63 9.06
C VAL A 56 -0.78 13.45 8.96
N PHE A 57 -1.45 13.35 10.11
CA PHE A 57 -2.90 13.27 10.21
C PHE A 57 -3.39 14.39 11.13
N ASN A 58 -4.32 15.22 10.65
CA ASN A 58 -4.79 16.42 11.36
C ASN A 58 -3.64 17.31 11.89
N GLY A 59 -2.61 17.51 11.05
CA GLY A 59 -1.45 18.33 11.40
C GLY A 59 -0.49 17.70 12.41
N ARG A 60 -0.70 16.45 12.83
CA ARG A 60 0.14 15.76 13.81
C ARG A 60 0.78 14.50 13.21
N PRO A 61 2.05 14.22 13.51
CA PRO A 61 2.66 12.93 13.20
C PRO A 61 1.88 11.79 13.86
N SER A 62 1.57 10.75 13.10
CA SER A 62 0.81 9.57 13.55
C SER A 62 1.28 8.34 12.78
N PRO A 63 1.25 7.14 13.37
CA PRO A 63 1.54 5.92 12.62
C PRO A 63 0.50 5.72 11.51
N ALA A 64 0.94 5.24 10.35
CA ALA A 64 0.04 4.74 9.34
C ALA A 64 -0.84 3.61 9.90
N PHE A 65 -2.05 3.46 9.36
CA PHE A 65 -3.03 2.47 9.80
C PHE A 65 -3.41 1.55 8.65
N ALA A 66 -3.87 0.34 8.99
CA ALA A 66 -4.32 -0.65 8.03
C ALA A 66 -5.63 -0.20 7.35
N PRO A 67 -5.69 -0.03 6.02
CA PRO A 67 -6.83 0.63 5.36
C PRO A 67 -8.14 -0.17 5.42
N ILE A 68 -8.10 -1.49 5.53
CA ILE A 68 -9.26 -2.39 5.51
C ILE A 68 -9.74 -2.71 6.93
N THR A 69 -8.87 -3.28 7.79
CA THR A 69 -9.25 -3.61 9.18
C THR A 69 -9.24 -2.41 10.11
N ARG A 70 -8.68 -1.26 9.67
CA ARG A 70 -8.58 -0.01 10.43
C ARG A 70 -7.75 -0.11 11.72
N THR A 71 -6.90 -1.12 11.86
CA THR A 71 -5.98 -1.20 13.00
C THR A 71 -4.92 -0.12 12.91
N ARG A 72 -4.61 0.53 14.05
CA ARG A 72 -3.52 1.51 14.19
C ARG A 72 -2.20 0.88 14.64
N ARG A 73 -2.18 -0.44 14.85
CA ARG A 73 -0.96 -1.16 15.20
C ARG A 73 -0.02 -1.20 13.99
N ARG A 74 1.29 -1.13 14.26
CA ARG A 74 2.32 -1.26 13.22
C ARG A 74 2.24 -2.61 12.52
N ALA A 75 2.45 -2.62 11.22
CA ALA A 75 2.46 -3.83 10.42
C ALA A 75 3.56 -4.79 10.88
N HIS A 76 3.15 -6.04 11.05
CA HIS A 76 3.99 -7.21 11.26
C HIS A 76 3.24 -8.41 10.67
N GLU A 77 3.92 -9.55 10.51
CA GLU A 77 3.45 -10.69 9.73
C GLU A 77 2.01 -11.12 10.04
N GLU A 78 1.64 -11.23 11.32
CA GLU A 78 0.28 -11.60 11.73
C GLU A 78 -0.77 -10.58 11.26
N LEU A 79 -0.50 -9.28 11.42
CA LEU A 79 -1.43 -8.25 10.99
C LEU A 79 -1.48 -8.11 9.47
N LEU A 80 -0.35 -8.29 8.78
CA LEU A 80 -0.29 -8.28 7.32
C LEU A 80 -1.14 -9.41 6.73
N GLU A 81 -1.06 -10.61 7.30
CA GLU A 81 -1.87 -11.74 6.86
C GLU A 81 -3.37 -11.51 7.14
N ARG A 82 -3.73 -10.96 8.33
CA ARG A 82 -5.12 -10.60 8.64
C ARG A 82 -5.68 -9.54 7.69
N GLU A 83 -4.89 -8.50 7.40
CA GLU A 83 -5.26 -7.44 6.48
C GLU A 83 -5.43 -7.98 5.07
N PHE A 84 -4.53 -8.87 4.62
CA PHE A 84 -4.61 -9.53 3.32
C PHE A 84 -5.93 -10.30 3.17
N GLN A 85 -6.26 -11.16 4.13
CA GLN A 85 -7.53 -11.90 4.10
C GLN A 85 -8.75 -10.99 4.14
N ALA A 86 -8.68 -9.86 4.86
CA ALA A 86 -9.74 -8.86 4.87
C ALA A 86 -9.86 -8.15 3.51
N ALA A 87 -8.74 -7.78 2.89
CA ALA A 87 -8.67 -7.11 1.60
C ALA A 87 -9.20 -8.01 0.47
N GLU A 88 -8.80 -9.29 0.43
CA GLU A 88 -9.31 -10.26 -0.57
C GLU A 88 -10.83 -10.40 -0.48
N ARG A 89 -11.36 -10.61 0.73
CA ARG A 89 -12.82 -10.71 0.95
C ARG A 89 -13.55 -9.42 0.63
N ALA A 90 -12.95 -8.27 0.92
CA ALA A 90 -13.54 -6.98 0.57
C ALA A 90 -13.57 -6.80 -0.95
N SER A 91 -12.47 -7.08 -1.65
CA SER A 91 -12.33 -6.96 -3.09
C SER A 91 -13.36 -7.81 -3.84
N ILE A 92 -13.59 -9.07 -3.42
CA ILE A 92 -14.63 -9.92 -4.00
C ILE A 92 -16.04 -9.32 -3.82
N ARG A 93 -16.33 -8.73 -2.65
CA ARG A 93 -17.66 -8.16 -2.35
C ARG A 93 -17.97 -6.89 -3.15
N VAL A 94 -16.95 -6.09 -3.45
CA VAL A 94 -17.11 -4.85 -4.21
C VAL A 94 -16.95 -5.04 -5.72
N GLN A 95 -16.61 -6.25 -6.17
CA GLN A 95 -16.44 -6.54 -7.58
C GLN A 95 -17.77 -6.35 -8.34
N GLY A 96 -17.76 -5.51 -9.37
CA GLY A 96 -18.95 -5.22 -10.18
C GLY A 96 -20.00 -4.35 -9.48
N THR A 97 -19.67 -3.76 -8.32
CA THR A 97 -20.54 -2.79 -7.63
C THR A 97 -20.09 -1.35 -7.91
N ASP A 98 -20.99 -0.41 -7.65
CA ASP A 98 -20.73 1.03 -7.64
C ASP A 98 -20.32 1.54 -6.23
N ASP A 99 -19.74 0.67 -5.39
CA ASP A 99 -19.24 1.08 -4.08
C ASP A 99 -18.13 2.13 -4.28
N PRO A 100 -18.25 3.34 -3.70
CA PRO A 100 -17.27 4.41 -3.88
C PRO A 100 -15.88 4.06 -3.30
N ARG A 101 -15.74 2.98 -2.55
CA ARG A 101 -14.46 2.51 -2.01
C ARG A 101 -13.86 1.37 -2.82
N ARG A 102 -14.53 0.92 -3.88
CA ARG A 102 -14.14 -0.25 -4.66
C ARG A 102 -12.69 -0.15 -5.13
N LEU A 103 -12.32 0.94 -5.79
CA LEU A 103 -10.97 1.12 -6.33
C LEU A 103 -9.90 1.18 -5.23
N ILE A 104 -10.19 1.85 -4.11
CA ILE A 104 -9.31 1.87 -2.93
C ILE A 104 -9.06 0.45 -2.41
N ILE A 105 -10.11 -0.36 -2.30
CA ILE A 105 -10.03 -1.75 -1.83
C ILE A 105 -9.24 -2.61 -2.81
N GLU A 106 -9.50 -2.46 -4.11
CA GLU A 106 -8.77 -3.17 -5.18
C GLU A 106 -7.27 -2.85 -5.14
N GLY A 107 -6.90 -1.58 -5.01
CA GLY A 107 -5.50 -1.14 -4.89
C GLY A 107 -4.82 -1.69 -3.63
N ALA A 108 -5.49 -1.63 -2.49
CA ALA A 108 -4.97 -2.19 -1.24
C ALA A 108 -4.74 -3.72 -1.33
N ALA A 109 -5.68 -4.46 -1.92
CA ALA A 109 -5.56 -5.90 -2.13
C ALA A 109 -4.41 -6.24 -3.09
N ALA A 110 -4.32 -5.52 -4.22
CA ALA A 110 -3.24 -5.70 -5.19
C ALA A 110 -1.85 -5.47 -4.56
N THR A 111 -1.70 -4.42 -3.74
CA THR A 111 -0.44 -4.16 -3.01
C THR A 111 -0.07 -5.30 -2.08
N LEU A 112 -1.02 -5.91 -1.35
CA LEU A 112 -0.71 -7.03 -0.46
C LEU A 112 -0.40 -8.33 -1.21
N ARG A 113 -1.10 -8.62 -2.31
CA ARG A 113 -0.74 -9.76 -3.18
C ARG A 113 0.70 -9.65 -3.65
N TRP A 114 1.06 -8.49 -4.17
CA TRP A 114 2.39 -8.22 -4.68
C TRP A 114 3.46 -8.14 -3.58
N ALA A 115 3.36 -7.18 -2.67
CA ALA A 115 4.44 -6.87 -1.73
C ALA A 115 4.55 -7.87 -0.56
N TRP A 116 3.41 -8.40 -0.07
CA TRP A 116 3.39 -9.31 1.09
C TRP A 116 3.32 -10.79 0.69
N LYS A 117 2.50 -11.16 -0.29
CA LYS A 117 2.46 -12.57 -0.76
C LYS A 117 3.55 -12.87 -1.78
N GLY A 118 4.18 -11.85 -2.38
CA GLY A 118 5.20 -12.04 -3.42
C GLY A 118 4.60 -12.53 -4.74
N ASN A 119 3.30 -12.33 -4.95
CA ASN A 119 2.55 -12.90 -6.07
C ASN A 119 1.99 -11.80 -6.97
N GLY A 120 2.09 -12.01 -8.28
CA GLY A 120 1.57 -11.10 -9.29
C GLY A 120 2.48 -9.88 -9.53
N ASP A 121 2.01 -8.99 -10.39
CA ASP A 121 2.74 -7.81 -10.83
C ASP A 121 2.59 -6.63 -9.83
N PRO A 122 3.52 -5.66 -9.87
CA PRO A 122 3.35 -4.40 -9.17
C PRO A 122 1.98 -3.76 -9.45
N PRO A 123 1.27 -3.23 -8.43
CA PRO A 123 -0.07 -2.68 -8.62
C PRO A 123 -0.10 -1.42 -9.49
N LEU A 124 1.03 -0.74 -9.63
CA LEU A 124 1.19 0.40 -10.52
C LEU A 124 2.44 0.17 -11.37
N SER A 125 2.31 0.38 -12.68
CA SER A 125 3.46 0.45 -13.58
C SER A 125 4.28 1.68 -13.22
N VAL A 126 5.47 1.47 -12.68
CA VAL A 126 6.48 2.51 -12.61
C VAL A 126 7.12 2.53 -13.98
N GLY A 127 6.77 3.51 -14.80
CA GLY A 127 7.21 3.55 -16.19
C GLY A 127 8.72 3.42 -16.32
N GLU A 128 9.16 2.68 -17.35
CA GLU A 128 10.49 2.78 -17.96
C GLU A 128 10.70 4.22 -18.47
N ALA A 129 10.95 5.16 -17.57
CA ALA A 129 11.31 6.52 -17.92
C ALA A 129 12.83 6.64 -18.05
N ARG A 130 13.38 6.07 -19.15
CA ARG A 130 14.67 6.46 -19.76
C ARG A 130 14.92 5.75 -21.10
N ALA A 131 14.29 6.25 -22.17
CA ALA A 131 14.86 6.35 -23.52
C ALA A 131 13.84 6.95 -24.50
N SER A 132 13.95 8.24 -24.79
CA SER A 132 13.57 8.86 -26.06
C SER A 132 14.46 10.07 -26.26
#